data_AF-A0AAV4HKR9-F1
#
_entry.id   AF-A0AAV4HKR9-F1
#
_cell.length_a   1.000
_cell.length_b   1.000
_cell.length_c   1.000
_cell.angle_alpha   90.00
_cell.angle_beta   90.00
_cell.angle_gamma   90.00
#
_symmetry.space_group_name_H-M   'P 1'
#
loop_
_entity.id
_entity.type
_entity.pdbx_description
1 polymer ?
#
loop_
_entity_poly.entity_id
_entity_poly.type
_entity_poly.pdbx_seq_one_letter_code
_entity_poly.pdbx_strand_id
1 'polypeptide(L)'
;MTLRSSEGQLAGGDRNWKWVDEETKKKIQQESKDDGEFWISFKDFYHQFGEVTICLLGPDFDGDGVSDKIGHMEMMRGEWILGHSAGGSRNNLPQFATNDQYLLSITEPDDFNHETDDAESEGKSNIVIALMQEHRRSKPNVKVKSFQIGFFIYKTEDTRHKLSVKHFRYHPDVGKTNCYVNFREVSGRFELEPGHYVIIPTTFLKDCPAHYMLRVFGEKKFSLKGYWCVIIHGDELFEDFWADVFWWCKWNGNTNRRRWHIVA
;
A
#
# COMPACT_ATOMS: atom_id res chain seq x y z
N MET A 1 2.27 3.29 -28.66
CA MET A 1 1.62 2.31 -29.55
C MET A 1 0.20 2.19 -29.03
N THR A 2 -0.80 2.63 -29.79
CA THR A 2 -2.20 2.58 -29.34
C THR A 2 -2.73 1.20 -29.72
N LEU A 3 -2.83 0.28 -28.76
CA LEU A 3 -3.57 -0.95 -28.96
C LEU A 3 -5.02 -0.56 -29.26
N ARG A 4 -5.45 -0.78 -30.49
CA ARG A 4 -6.87 -0.75 -30.85
C ARG A 4 -7.47 -2.07 -30.37
N SER A 5 -8.72 -2.05 -29.91
CA SER A 5 -9.52 -3.22 -29.49
C SER A 5 -9.62 -4.33 -30.56
N SER A 6 -9.08 -4.10 -31.76
CA SER A 6 -9.16 -4.96 -32.93
C SER A 6 -7.87 -5.71 -33.28
N GLU A 7 -6.74 -5.45 -32.61
CA GLU A 7 -5.43 -6.03 -33.01
C GLU A 7 -4.77 -6.80 -31.86
N GLY A 8 -5.01 -8.11 -31.82
CA GLY A 8 -4.43 -9.05 -30.86
C GLY A 8 -5.07 -10.43 -30.97
N GLN A 9 -4.37 -11.49 -30.54
CA GLN A 9 -4.97 -12.82 -30.49
C GLN A 9 -6.12 -12.81 -29.47
N LEU A 10 -7.32 -13.25 -29.87
CA LEU A 10 -8.60 -13.17 -29.15
C LEU A 10 -9.25 -11.77 -29.06
N ALA A 11 -8.78 -10.77 -29.81
CA ALA A 11 -9.51 -9.52 -29.98
C ALA A 11 -10.91 -9.75 -30.61
N GLY A 12 -11.84 -8.79 -30.50
CA GLY A 12 -13.26 -8.98 -30.85
C GLY A 12 -13.57 -9.48 -32.27
N GLY A 13 -12.61 -9.40 -33.20
CA GLY A 13 -12.71 -9.92 -34.57
C GLY A 13 -11.80 -11.11 -34.91
N ASP A 14 -11.11 -11.71 -33.94
CA ASP A 14 -10.13 -12.77 -34.22
C ASP A 14 -10.80 -14.10 -34.60
N ARG A 15 -10.27 -14.77 -35.63
CA ARG A 15 -10.66 -16.13 -36.04
C ARG A 15 -10.42 -17.15 -34.94
N ASN A 16 -9.55 -16.87 -33.98
CA ASN A 16 -9.27 -17.77 -32.87
C ASN A 16 -10.48 -18.01 -31.96
N TRP A 17 -11.47 -17.10 -31.95
CA TRP A 17 -12.76 -17.32 -31.29
C TRP A 17 -13.54 -18.52 -31.84
N LYS A 18 -13.23 -18.99 -33.06
CA LYS A 18 -13.86 -20.20 -33.63
C LYS A 18 -13.44 -21.49 -32.93
N TRP A 19 -12.31 -21.47 -32.23
CA TRP A 19 -11.79 -22.62 -31.49
C TRP A 19 -12.22 -22.63 -30.02
N VAL A 20 -12.94 -21.60 -29.58
CA VAL A 20 -13.53 -21.49 -28.24
C VAL A 20 -14.97 -21.97 -28.32
N ASP A 21 -15.38 -22.85 -27.42
CA ASP A 21 -16.76 -23.36 -27.35
C ASP A 21 -17.75 -22.28 -26.90
N GLU A 22 -19.01 -22.44 -27.27
CA GLU A 22 -20.07 -21.45 -26.98
C GLU A 22 -20.40 -21.33 -25.48
N GLU A 23 -20.12 -22.35 -24.68
CA GLU A 23 -20.33 -22.30 -23.23
C GLU A 23 -19.29 -21.38 -22.57
N THR A 24 -18.02 -21.51 -22.95
CA THR A 24 -16.93 -20.66 -22.52
C THR A 24 -17.15 -19.21 -22.96
N LYS A 25 -17.60 -18.96 -24.20
CA LYS A 25 -17.93 -17.58 -24.67
C LYS A 25 -19.02 -16.92 -23.84
N LYS A 26 -20.05 -17.67 -23.46
CA LYS A 26 -21.12 -17.18 -22.58
C LYS A 26 -20.62 -16.92 -21.16
N LYS A 27 -19.79 -17.82 -20.61
CA LYS A 27 -19.20 -17.67 -19.27
C LYS A 27 -18.36 -16.41 -19.14
N ILE A 28 -17.57 -16.10 -20.16
CA ILE A 28 -16.72 -14.91 -20.18
C ILE A 28 -17.46 -13.67 -20.70
N GLN A 29 -18.78 -13.74 -20.91
CA GLN A 29 -19.60 -12.64 -21.42
C GLN A 29 -19.00 -11.99 -22.68
N GLN A 30 -18.52 -12.81 -23.61
CA GLN A 30 -17.92 -12.32 -24.85
C GLN A 30 -18.98 -11.61 -25.69
N GLU A 31 -19.03 -10.30 -25.57
CA GLU A 31 -19.86 -9.42 -26.39
C GLU A 31 -18.91 -8.48 -27.12
N SER A 32 -18.90 -8.52 -28.46
CA SER A 32 -18.09 -7.60 -29.26
C SER A 32 -18.74 -6.21 -29.24
N LYS A 33 -18.51 -5.46 -28.16
CA LYS A 33 -18.95 -4.08 -27.98
C LYS A 33 -17.81 -3.11 -28.28
N ASP A 34 -18.16 -1.91 -28.72
CA ASP A 34 -17.23 -0.78 -28.86
C ASP A 34 -17.26 0.09 -27.59
N ASP A 35 -17.07 -0.56 -26.44
CA ASP A 35 -17.01 0.08 -25.12
C ASP A 35 -15.58 0.14 -24.55
N GLY A 36 -14.62 -0.48 -25.23
CA GLY A 36 -13.21 -0.53 -24.83
C GLY A 36 -12.84 -1.79 -24.05
N GLU A 37 -13.76 -2.73 -23.85
CA GLU A 37 -13.46 -4.06 -23.32
C GLU A 37 -12.91 -4.95 -24.44
N PHE A 38 -11.88 -5.74 -24.14
CA PHE A 38 -11.31 -6.68 -25.10
C PHE A 38 -10.64 -7.85 -24.38
N TRP A 39 -10.57 -8.97 -25.09
CA TRP A 39 -9.77 -10.11 -24.69
C TRP A 39 -8.46 -10.11 -25.46
N ILE A 40 -7.40 -10.54 -24.80
CA ILE A 40 -6.07 -10.65 -25.37
C ILE A 40 -5.41 -11.90 -24.81
N SER A 41 -4.57 -12.55 -25.61
CA SER A 41 -3.76 -13.66 -25.12
C SER A 41 -2.84 -13.19 -23.99
N PHE A 42 -2.54 -14.05 -23.01
CA PHE A 42 -1.59 -13.71 -21.94
C PHE A 42 -0.20 -13.36 -22.49
N LYS A 43 0.21 -14.00 -23.60
CA LYS A 43 1.47 -13.69 -24.28
C LYS A 43 1.49 -12.26 -24.81
N ASP A 44 0.43 -11.84 -25.48
CA ASP A 44 0.33 -10.47 -25.97
C ASP A 44 0.18 -9.49 -24.79
N PHE A 45 -0.56 -9.85 -23.74
CA PHE A 45 -0.62 -9.05 -22.51
C PHE A 45 0.79 -8.79 -21.94
N TYR A 46 1.59 -9.84 -21.77
CA TYR A 46 2.96 -9.75 -21.28
C TYR A 46 3.86 -8.84 -22.15
N HIS A 47 3.67 -8.85 -23.48
CA HIS A 47 4.45 -8.02 -24.39
C HIS A 47 3.97 -6.57 -24.48
N GLN A 48 2.72 -6.30 -24.16
CA GLN A 48 2.10 -4.98 -24.37
C GLN A 48 1.95 -4.17 -23.08
N PHE A 49 1.83 -4.81 -21.93
CA PHE A 49 1.66 -4.15 -20.63
C PHE A 49 2.95 -4.26 -19.81
N GLY A 50 3.50 -3.11 -19.41
CA GLY A 50 4.70 -3.04 -18.57
C GLY A 50 4.42 -2.97 -17.07
N GLU A 51 3.16 -2.74 -16.68
CA GLU A 51 2.74 -2.55 -15.29
C GLU A 51 1.31 -3.05 -15.11
N VAL A 52 1.06 -3.70 -13.97
CA VAL A 52 -0.26 -4.15 -13.53
C VAL A 52 -0.50 -3.61 -12.13
N THR A 53 -1.63 -2.95 -11.93
CA THR A 53 -2.07 -2.47 -10.61
C THR A 53 -3.28 -3.27 -10.17
N ILE A 54 -3.17 -3.93 -9.03
CA ILE A 54 -4.27 -4.66 -8.39
C ILE A 54 -4.65 -3.87 -7.14
N CYS A 55 -5.93 -3.52 -7.00
CA CYS A 55 -6.45 -2.83 -5.83
C CYS A 55 -7.29 -3.82 -5.02
N LEU A 56 -6.88 -4.04 -3.77
CA LEU A 56 -7.57 -4.93 -2.83
C LEU A 56 -8.36 -4.09 -1.83
N LEU A 57 -9.55 -4.56 -1.47
CA LEU A 57 -10.42 -3.90 -0.49
C LEU A 57 -9.93 -4.07 0.96
N GLY A 58 -9.12 -5.10 1.20
CA GLY A 58 -8.44 -5.38 2.47
C GLY A 58 -6.96 -5.68 2.26
N PRO A 59 -6.19 -5.86 3.35
CA PRO A 59 -4.87 -6.45 3.24
C PRO A 59 -4.98 -7.85 2.66
N ASP A 60 -3.90 -8.29 2.08
CA ASP A 60 -3.68 -9.65 1.61
C ASP A 60 -2.38 -10.01 2.32
N PHE A 61 -2.48 -10.94 3.27
CA PHE A 61 -1.40 -11.34 4.17
C PHE A 61 -0.55 -12.42 3.52
N ASP A 62 -1.16 -13.38 2.83
CA ASP A 62 -0.52 -14.58 2.25
C ASP A 62 0.00 -14.37 0.81
N GLY A 63 -0.43 -13.31 0.15
CA GLY A 63 -0.07 -12.96 -1.21
C GLY A 63 -0.82 -13.65 -2.32
N ASP A 64 -1.98 -14.24 -2.04
CA ASP A 64 -2.81 -14.93 -3.02
C ASP A 64 -3.61 -13.99 -3.94
N GLY A 65 -3.63 -12.69 -3.64
CA GLY A 65 -4.37 -11.67 -4.39
C GLY A 65 -5.84 -11.54 -3.99
N VAL A 66 -6.25 -12.16 -2.88
CA VAL A 66 -7.56 -12.08 -2.26
C VAL A 66 -7.45 -11.26 -0.97
N SER A 67 -8.48 -10.46 -0.68
CA SER A 67 -8.49 -9.70 0.56
C SER A 67 -8.79 -10.61 1.75
N ASP A 68 -7.87 -10.61 2.72
CA ASP A 68 -8.02 -11.31 3.98
C ASP A 68 -8.87 -10.54 4.97
N LYS A 69 -9.36 -11.29 5.96
CA LYS A 69 -10.07 -10.70 7.09
C LYS A 69 -9.07 -9.95 7.98
N ILE A 70 -9.28 -8.64 8.11
CA ILE A 70 -8.55 -7.82 9.07
C ILE A 70 -8.94 -8.23 10.49
N GLY A 71 -7.99 -8.73 11.27
CA GLY A 71 -8.19 -8.98 12.69
C GLY A 71 -7.90 -7.77 13.56
N HIS A 72 -6.84 -7.02 13.26
CA HIS A 72 -6.51 -5.76 13.92
C HIS A 72 -5.85 -4.76 12.96
N MET A 73 -6.13 -3.47 13.16
CA MET A 73 -5.52 -2.38 12.39
C MET A 73 -5.29 -1.17 13.29
N GLU A 74 -4.09 -0.59 13.20
CA GLU A 74 -3.79 0.71 13.81
C GLU A 74 -3.25 1.68 12.75
N MET A 75 -3.59 2.96 12.94
CA MET A 75 -3.22 4.04 12.04
C MET A 75 -2.51 5.15 12.80
N MET A 76 -1.43 5.66 12.22
CA MET A 76 -0.72 6.84 12.69
C MET A 76 -0.68 7.89 11.59
N ARG A 77 -1.02 9.13 11.94
CA ARG A 77 -0.76 10.29 11.09
C ARG A 77 0.55 10.94 11.53
N GLY A 78 1.37 11.32 10.57
CA GLY A 78 2.64 11.96 10.82
C GLY A 78 2.96 13.02 9.78
N GLU A 79 4.08 13.69 9.97
CA GLU A 79 4.53 14.75 9.07
C GLU A 79 6.06 14.73 8.99
N TRP A 80 6.59 14.70 7.77
CA TRP A 80 7.98 15.06 7.53
C TRP A 80 8.10 16.57 7.64
N ILE A 81 8.71 17.06 8.72
CA ILE A 81 8.86 18.49 9.00
C ILE A 81 10.28 18.91 8.64
N LEU A 82 10.40 19.97 7.83
CA LEU A 82 11.69 20.51 7.40
C LEU A 82 12.58 20.86 8.61
N GLY A 83 13.81 20.35 8.63
CA GLY A 83 14.77 20.57 9.71
C GLY A 83 14.50 19.81 11.01
N HIS A 84 13.43 19.01 11.07
CA HIS A 84 13.08 18.18 12.23
C HIS A 84 12.96 16.70 11.84
N SER A 85 11.83 16.29 11.26
CA SER A 85 11.56 14.88 10.90
C SER A 85 11.73 14.55 9.41
N ALA A 86 12.04 15.53 8.55
CA ALA A 86 12.31 15.32 7.12
C ALA A 86 13.76 14.82 6.86
N GLY A 87 14.15 13.73 7.51
CA GLY A 87 15.52 13.21 7.53
C GLY A 87 15.97 12.51 6.25
N GLY A 88 15.03 12.05 5.44
CA GLY A 88 15.31 11.32 4.20
C GLY A 88 15.79 9.89 4.44
N SER A 89 16.36 9.27 3.40
CA SER A 89 16.72 7.85 3.40
C SER A 89 17.95 7.49 4.25
N ARG A 90 18.16 6.18 4.44
CA ARG A 90 19.27 5.56 5.18
C ARG A 90 20.67 5.95 4.66
N ASN A 91 20.78 6.54 3.47
CA ASN A 91 22.04 7.03 2.89
C ASN A 91 22.76 8.05 3.77
N ASN A 92 22.05 8.74 4.67
CA ASN A 92 22.62 9.64 5.67
C ASN A 92 22.10 9.29 7.05
N LEU A 93 22.80 8.42 7.79
CA LEU A 93 22.33 7.89 9.09
C LEU A 93 22.02 8.99 10.14
N PRO A 94 22.82 10.05 10.31
CA PRO A 94 22.48 11.15 11.21
C PRO A 94 21.13 11.80 10.90
N GLN A 95 20.84 12.05 9.63
CA GLN A 95 19.56 12.63 9.19
C GLN A 95 18.43 11.59 9.24
N PHE A 96 18.70 10.36 8.80
CA PHE A 96 17.74 9.26 8.85
C PHE A 96 17.17 9.03 10.25
N ALA A 97 18.00 9.17 11.28
CA ALA A 97 17.58 9.00 12.67
C ALA A 97 16.59 10.07 13.16
N THR A 98 16.47 11.21 12.46
CA THR A 98 15.54 12.28 12.84
C THR A 98 14.12 12.02 12.33
N ASN A 99 13.93 11.13 11.35
CA ASN A 99 12.60 10.71 10.92
C ASN A 99 11.77 10.21 12.12
N ASP A 100 10.45 10.26 11.96
CA ASP A 100 9.55 9.71 12.95
C ASP A 100 9.76 8.20 13.10
N GLN A 101 9.52 7.71 14.31
CA GLN A 101 9.73 6.31 14.68
C GLN A 101 8.50 5.83 15.43
N TYR A 102 7.97 4.70 15.01
CA TYR A 102 6.78 4.07 15.58
C TYR A 102 7.12 2.68 16.09
N LEU A 103 6.93 2.46 17.39
CA LEU A 103 7.10 1.18 18.05
C LEU A 103 5.89 0.29 17.77
N LEU A 104 6.11 -0.76 17.00
CA LEU A 104 5.21 -1.89 16.82
C LEU A 104 5.55 -2.97 17.87
N SER A 105 4.55 -3.43 18.62
CA SER A 105 4.70 -4.53 19.58
C SER A 105 3.74 -5.66 19.23
N ILE A 106 4.30 -6.82 18.90
CA ILE A 106 3.58 -8.04 18.53
C ILE A 106 3.69 -9.00 19.72
N THR A 107 2.55 -9.41 20.27
CA THR A 107 2.51 -10.22 21.50
C THR A 107 2.43 -11.71 21.24
N GLU A 108 1.75 -12.11 20.17
CA GLU A 108 1.48 -13.49 19.83
C GLU A 108 1.65 -13.71 18.32
N PRO A 109 2.04 -14.92 17.89
CA PRO A 109 2.07 -15.28 16.47
C PRO A 109 0.66 -15.54 15.95
N ASP A 110 0.52 -15.62 14.62
CA ASP A 110 -0.74 -16.00 13.97
C ASP A 110 -1.00 -17.51 14.14
N ASP A 111 -2.23 -17.95 13.85
CA ASP A 111 -2.58 -19.36 13.96
C ASP A 111 -1.92 -20.13 12.79
N PHE A 112 -1.05 -21.10 13.11
CA PHE A 112 -0.32 -21.85 12.10
C PHE A 112 -1.07 -23.09 11.62
N ASN A 113 -1.22 -23.24 10.31
CA ASN A 113 -1.80 -24.42 9.68
C ASN A 113 -0.73 -25.24 8.91
N HIS A 114 -0.37 -26.40 9.46
CA HIS A 114 0.61 -27.32 8.85
C HIS A 114 0.27 -27.82 7.44
N GLU A 115 -0.97 -27.67 6.96
CA GLU A 115 -1.38 -28.09 5.62
C GLU A 115 -1.24 -26.99 4.56
N THR A 116 -1.40 -25.72 4.95
CA THR A 116 -1.46 -24.58 4.01
C THR A 116 -0.27 -23.64 4.14
N ASP A 117 0.32 -23.55 5.32
CA ASP A 117 1.28 -22.51 5.63
C ASP A 117 2.70 -23.03 5.45
N ASP A 118 3.59 -22.14 5.01
CA ASP A 118 5.00 -22.47 4.88
C ASP A 118 5.61 -22.74 6.26
N ALA A 119 6.40 -23.82 6.37
CA ALA A 119 7.04 -24.18 7.65
C ALA A 119 7.91 -23.05 8.24
N GLU A 120 8.39 -22.12 7.41
CA GLU A 120 9.13 -20.95 7.87
C GLU A 120 8.25 -19.91 8.57
N SER A 121 6.94 -19.90 8.31
CA SER A 121 5.97 -18.98 8.91
C SER A 121 5.54 -19.42 10.31
N GLU A 122 5.90 -20.64 10.74
CA GLU A 122 5.57 -21.16 12.06
C GLU A 122 6.11 -20.24 13.17
N GLY A 123 5.21 -19.79 14.05
CA GLY A 123 5.57 -18.92 15.18
C GLY A 123 5.80 -17.45 14.81
N LYS A 124 5.40 -17.01 13.61
CA LYS A 124 5.43 -15.61 13.20
C LYS A 124 4.02 -15.02 13.08
N SER A 125 3.94 -13.70 12.91
CA SER A 125 2.72 -12.97 12.61
C SER A 125 2.87 -12.22 11.29
N ASN A 126 1.86 -12.30 10.44
CA ASN A 126 1.73 -11.62 9.18
C ASN A 126 1.30 -10.16 9.39
N ILE A 127 2.19 -9.25 9.05
CA ILE A 127 2.00 -7.82 9.20
C ILE A 127 2.08 -7.16 7.83
N VAL A 128 1.03 -6.41 7.48
CA VAL A 128 1.04 -5.52 6.31
C VAL A 128 1.20 -4.09 6.79
N ILE A 129 2.18 -3.39 6.23
CA ILE A 129 2.42 -1.98 6.51
C ILE A 129 2.17 -1.19 5.24
N ALA A 130 1.33 -0.16 5.33
CA ALA A 130 1.05 0.75 4.23
C ALA A 130 1.37 2.19 4.64
N LEU A 131 2.21 2.87 3.83
CA LEU A 131 2.58 4.26 3.99
C LEU A 131 2.01 5.08 2.83
N MET A 132 1.07 5.97 3.15
CA MET A 132 0.47 6.90 2.20
C MET A 132 1.00 8.31 2.43
N GLN A 133 1.45 8.98 1.37
CA GLN A 133 1.66 10.44 1.43
C GLN A 133 0.33 11.17 1.20
N GLU A 134 0.00 12.08 2.11
CA GLU A 134 -1.21 12.87 2.02
C GLU A 134 -0.98 14.06 1.09
N HIS A 135 -1.85 14.20 0.11
CA HIS A 135 -1.87 15.38 -0.74
C HIS A 135 -2.95 16.32 -0.21
N ARG A 136 -2.54 17.48 0.29
CA ARG A 136 -3.46 18.61 0.46
C ARG A 136 -3.99 18.91 -0.94
N ARG A 137 -5.29 18.68 -1.21
CA ARG A 137 -5.99 19.03 -2.46
C ARG A 137 -5.84 20.54 -2.69
N SER A 138 -4.68 20.95 -3.18
CA SER A 138 -4.23 22.33 -3.17
C SER A 138 -4.49 22.92 -4.53
N LYS A 139 -5.72 23.39 -4.70
CA LYS A 139 -6.21 24.21 -5.82
C LYS A 139 -6.15 23.53 -7.20
N PRO A 140 -7.20 23.64 -8.02
CA PRO A 140 -7.12 23.21 -9.41
C PRO A 140 -5.93 23.93 -10.07
N ASN A 141 -4.99 23.17 -10.65
CA ASN A 141 -3.78 23.60 -11.39
C ASN A 141 -2.41 23.51 -10.70
N VAL A 142 -2.28 23.02 -9.47
CA VAL A 142 -0.94 22.68 -8.93
C VAL A 142 -0.63 21.21 -9.26
N LYS A 143 0.44 20.97 -10.04
CA LYS A 143 1.02 19.62 -10.14
C LYS A 143 1.51 19.22 -8.76
N VAL A 144 0.71 18.45 -8.03
CA VAL A 144 1.09 17.94 -6.73
C VAL A 144 2.24 16.96 -6.97
N LYS A 145 3.45 17.33 -6.53
CA LYS A 145 4.64 16.47 -6.66
C LYS A 145 4.58 15.43 -5.55
N SER A 146 4.39 14.17 -5.92
CA SER A 146 4.56 13.05 -5.01
C SER A 146 6.05 12.81 -4.77
N PHE A 147 6.45 12.66 -3.52
CA PHE A 147 7.80 12.29 -3.14
C PHE A 147 8.01 10.80 -3.36
N GLN A 148 9.27 10.40 -3.56
CA GLN A 148 9.63 9.00 -3.51
C GLN A 148 9.65 8.59 -2.04
N ILE A 149 8.73 7.71 -1.64
CA ILE A 149 8.50 7.31 -0.24
C ILE A 149 8.83 5.84 0.00
N GLY A 150 9.11 5.50 1.25
CA GLY A 150 9.43 4.15 1.69
C GLY A 150 9.55 4.08 3.21
N PHE A 151 9.63 2.88 3.76
CA PHE A 151 9.82 2.69 5.20
C PHE A 151 10.81 1.57 5.50
N PHE A 152 11.34 1.60 6.72
CA PHE A 152 12.22 0.57 7.27
C PHE A 152 11.66 0.03 8.59
N ILE A 153 12.02 -1.20 8.92
CA ILE A 153 11.67 -1.91 10.14
C ILE A 153 12.96 -2.39 10.80
N TYR A 154 13.13 -2.09 12.09
CA TYR A 154 14.26 -2.58 12.91
C TYR A 154 13.73 -3.29 14.14
N LYS A 155 14.31 -4.44 14.50
CA LYS A 155 14.03 -5.11 15.77
C LYS A 155 14.70 -4.34 16.91
N THR A 156 14.02 -4.18 18.04
CA THR A 156 14.53 -3.46 19.21
C THR A 156 14.19 -4.20 20.50
N GLU A 157 15.05 -4.08 21.50
CA GLU A 157 14.74 -4.43 22.88
C GLU A 157 14.35 -3.19 23.70
N ASP A 158 14.73 -1.99 23.23
CA ASP A 158 14.37 -0.72 23.86
C ASP A 158 13.02 -0.25 23.34
N THR A 159 12.01 -0.35 24.19
CA THR A 159 10.63 0.08 23.94
C THR A 159 10.34 1.51 24.40
N ARG A 160 11.31 2.19 25.02
CA ARG A 160 11.11 3.50 25.65
C ARG A 160 11.72 4.64 24.84
N HIS A 161 12.83 4.38 24.14
CA HIS A 161 13.54 5.41 23.41
C HIS A 161 13.57 5.15 21.91
N LYS A 162 13.71 6.25 21.15
CA LYS A 162 14.03 6.19 19.73
C LYS A 162 15.34 5.45 19.50
N LEU A 163 15.40 4.71 18.39
CA LEU A 163 16.63 4.14 17.87
C LEU A 163 17.61 5.26 17.50
N SER A 164 18.84 5.08 17.97
CA SER A 164 19.93 6.03 17.75
C SER A 164 20.65 5.77 16.43
N VAL A 165 21.45 6.75 15.98
CA VAL A 165 22.37 6.60 14.85
C VAL A 165 23.29 5.39 15.03
N LYS A 166 23.72 5.11 16.26
CA LYS A 166 24.54 3.93 16.59
C LYS A 166 23.78 2.65 16.28
N HIS A 167 22.50 2.57 16.66
CA HIS A 167 21.67 1.39 16.39
C HIS A 167 21.62 1.13 14.88
N PHE A 168 21.28 2.15 14.09
CA PHE A 168 21.21 2.02 12.63
C PHE A 168 22.53 1.63 11.98
N ARG A 169 23.67 1.97 12.58
CA ARG A 169 25.00 1.64 12.04
C ARG A 169 25.37 0.17 12.24
N TYR A 170 24.97 -0.42 13.36
CA TYR A 170 25.43 -1.74 13.78
C TYR A 170 24.37 -2.85 13.66
N HIS A 171 23.10 -2.49 13.47
CA HIS A 171 22.01 -3.45 13.30
C HIS A 171 21.41 -3.31 11.89
N PRO A 172 21.21 -4.43 11.17
CA PRO A 172 20.52 -4.41 9.89
C PRO A 172 19.01 -4.17 10.09
N ASP A 173 18.35 -3.66 9.04
CA ASP A 173 16.88 -3.70 8.96
C ASP A 173 16.40 -5.15 8.88
N VAL A 174 15.25 -5.43 9.51
CA VAL A 174 14.56 -6.72 9.41
C VAL A 174 13.48 -6.72 8.32
N GLY A 175 13.15 -5.54 7.80
CA GLY A 175 12.20 -5.37 6.71
C GLY A 175 12.20 -3.93 6.19
N LYS A 176 11.82 -3.75 4.93
CA LYS A 176 11.67 -2.44 4.28
C LYS A 176 10.84 -2.57 3.01
N THR A 177 10.41 -1.43 2.47
CA THR A 177 9.93 -1.36 1.09
C THR A 177 11.07 -1.61 0.09
N ASN A 178 10.84 -2.37 -0.97
CA ASN A 178 11.87 -2.75 -1.96
C ASN A 178 12.59 -1.56 -2.60
N CYS A 179 11.84 -0.54 -3.03
CA CYS A 179 12.40 0.67 -3.61
C CYS A 179 11.58 1.90 -3.24
N TYR A 180 12.23 3.06 -3.26
CA TYR A 180 11.56 4.35 -3.11
C TYR A 180 10.83 4.68 -4.40
N VAL A 181 9.52 4.61 -4.38
CA VAL A 181 8.65 4.90 -5.53
C VAL A 181 7.84 6.16 -5.28
N ASN A 182 7.54 6.90 -6.34
CA ASN A 182 6.75 8.13 -6.30
C ASN A 182 5.23 7.86 -6.38
N PHE A 183 4.77 6.78 -5.76
CA PHE A 183 3.36 6.45 -5.64
C PHE A 183 2.73 7.15 -4.45
N ARG A 184 1.41 7.34 -4.51
CA ARG A 184 0.66 7.91 -3.39
C ARG A 184 0.76 7.02 -2.14
N GLU A 185 0.86 5.72 -2.34
CA GLU A 185 1.01 4.73 -1.28
C GLU A 185 2.04 3.68 -1.66
N VAL A 186 2.78 3.21 -0.65
CA VAL A 186 3.67 2.06 -0.73
C VAL A 186 3.31 1.10 0.39
N SER A 187 3.28 -0.20 0.11
CA SER A 187 3.01 -1.23 1.10
C SER A 187 4.09 -2.31 1.10
N GLY A 188 4.18 -3.04 2.19
CA GLY A 188 5.03 -4.23 2.32
C GLY A 188 4.37 -5.25 3.26
N ARG A 189 4.60 -6.52 2.96
CA ARG A 189 4.17 -7.67 3.76
C ARG A 189 5.38 -8.23 4.49
N PHE A 190 5.21 -8.57 5.76
CA PHE A 190 6.29 -9.04 6.61
C PHE A 190 5.78 -10.12 7.55
N GLU A 191 6.50 -11.22 7.62
CA GLU A 191 6.34 -12.20 8.69
C GLU A 191 7.30 -11.84 9.83
N LEU A 192 6.75 -11.45 10.98
CA LEU A 192 7.53 -11.00 12.12
C LEU A 192 7.27 -11.91 13.32
N GLU A 193 8.35 -12.38 13.95
CA GLU A 193 8.24 -13.07 15.25
C GLU A 193 7.65 -12.12 16.31
N PRO A 194 6.95 -12.65 17.34
CA PRO A 194 6.58 -11.87 18.50
C PRO A 194 7.77 -11.09 19.09
N GLY A 195 7.56 -9.81 19.37
CA GLY A 195 8.61 -8.91 19.79
C GLY A 195 8.33 -7.44 19.48
N HIS A 196 9.38 -6.63 19.57
CA HIS A 196 9.29 -5.18 19.40
C HIS A 196 10.08 -4.73 18.17
N TYR A 197 9.43 -3.88 17.38
CA TYR A 197 9.95 -3.39 16.11
C TYR A 197 9.73 -1.88 16.01
N VAL A 198 10.62 -1.19 15.30
CA VAL A 198 10.49 0.24 15.02
C VAL A 198 10.31 0.44 13.53
N ILE A 199 9.16 1.01 13.16
CA ILE A 199 8.83 1.41 11.79
C ILE A 199 9.24 2.87 11.60
N ILE A 200 9.98 3.14 10.53
CA ILE A 200 10.52 4.46 10.20
C ILE A 200 10.03 4.85 8.80
N PRO A 201 8.96 5.65 8.68
CA PRO A 201 8.51 6.19 7.40
C PRO A 201 9.44 7.30 6.93
N THR A 202 9.82 7.26 5.65
CA THR A 202 10.85 8.14 5.09
C THR A 202 10.53 8.55 3.65
N THR A 203 11.09 9.69 3.26
CA THR A 203 11.28 10.08 1.87
C THR A 203 12.69 9.70 1.39
N PHE A 204 12.92 9.59 0.09
CA PHE A 204 14.25 9.26 -0.44
C PHE A 204 15.24 10.39 -0.16
N LEU A 205 14.85 11.62 -0.50
CA LEU A 205 15.60 12.85 -0.27
C LEU A 205 15.23 13.46 1.08
N LYS A 206 16.20 14.08 1.75
CA LYS A 206 15.95 14.91 2.93
C LYS A 206 15.21 16.20 2.55
N ASP A 207 14.72 16.92 3.57
CA ASP A 207 14.08 18.24 3.41
C ASP A 207 12.85 18.23 2.48
N CYS A 208 12.13 17.10 2.45
CA CYS A 208 10.89 16.92 1.69
C CYS A 208 9.68 16.97 2.63
N PRO A 209 9.11 18.16 2.91
CA PRO A 209 8.02 18.28 3.86
C PRO A 209 6.69 17.82 3.30
N ALA A 210 6.02 16.90 4.00
CA ALA A 210 4.69 16.41 3.66
C ALA A 210 4.03 15.68 4.83
N HIS A 211 2.70 15.66 4.84
CA HIS A 211 1.92 14.81 5.73
C HIS A 211 1.86 13.38 5.18
N TYR A 212 1.77 12.40 6.07
CA TYR A 212 1.62 11.01 5.71
C TYR A 212 0.72 10.27 6.70
N MET A 213 0.21 9.14 6.25
CA MET A 213 -0.56 8.19 7.02
C MET A 213 0.12 6.83 6.95
N LEU A 214 0.45 6.27 8.11
CA LEU A 214 0.98 4.93 8.28
C LEU A 214 -0.14 4.03 8.82
N ARG A 215 -0.40 2.92 8.14
CA ARG A 215 -1.35 1.89 8.56
C ARG A 215 -0.62 0.58 8.74
N VAL A 216 -0.91 -0.10 9.83
CA VAL A 216 -0.41 -1.44 10.12
C VAL A 216 -1.62 -2.34 10.24
N PHE A 217 -1.59 -3.48 9.56
CA PHE A 217 -2.62 -4.52 9.60
C PHE A 217 -1.97 -5.80 10.09
N GLY A 218 -2.73 -6.58 10.87
CA GLY A 218 -2.33 -7.90 11.32
C GLY A 218 -3.57 -8.77 11.54
N GLU A 219 -3.36 -10.08 11.54
CA GLU A 219 -4.42 -11.03 11.87
C GLU A 219 -4.70 -11.03 13.39
N LYS A 220 -3.65 -10.97 14.21
CA LYS A 220 -3.76 -10.86 15.67
C LYS A 220 -3.60 -9.43 16.16
N LYS A 221 -3.90 -9.21 17.44
CA LYS A 221 -3.74 -7.90 18.08
C LYS A 221 -2.26 -7.56 18.23
N PHE A 222 -1.94 -6.31 17.95
CA PHE A 222 -0.65 -5.70 18.21
C PHE A 222 -0.86 -4.31 18.83
N SER A 223 0.22 -3.62 19.18
CA SER A 223 0.16 -2.21 19.60
C SER A 223 1.13 -1.37 18.78
N LEU A 224 0.68 -0.19 18.32
CA LEU A 224 1.49 0.78 17.61
C LEU A 224 1.58 2.09 18.42
N LYS A 225 2.80 2.53 18.73
CA LYS A 225 3.05 3.73 19.53
C LYS A 225 4.07 4.64 18.88
N GLY A 226 3.77 5.93 18.74
CA GLY A 226 4.74 6.91 18.28
C GLY A 226 5.65 7.34 19.42
N TYR A 227 6.96 7.40 19.21
CA TYR A 227 7.87 8.00 20.20
C TYR A 227 7.67 9.52 20.35
N TRP A 228 6.92 10.14 19.43
CA TRP A 228 6.47 11.52 19.49
C TRP A 228 4.99 11.55 19.13
N CYS A 229 4.12 11.44 20.12
CA CYS A 229 2.72 11.80 19.96
C CYS A 229 2.38 12.77 21.09
N VAL A 230 2.12 14.03 20.73
CA VAL A 230 1.22 14.86 21.53
C VAL A 230 -0.11 14.12 21.48
N ILE A 231 -0.45 13.46 22.57
CA ILE A 231 -1.74 12.80 22.74
C ILE A 231 -2.81 13.88 22.56
N ILE A 232 -3.50 13.91 21.41
CA ILE A 232 -4.82 14.52 21.38
C ILE A 232 -5.72 13.51 22.07
N HIS A 233 -5.89 13.67 23.38
CA HIS A 233 -7.06 13.15 24.06
C HIS A 233 -8.25 13.94 23.51
N GLY A 234 -9.10 13.26 22.74
CA GLY A 234 -10.25 13.86 22.12
C GLY A 234 -11.28 12.80 21.83
N ASP A 235 -11.99 12.39 22.88
CA ASP A 235 -13.36 11.92 22.80
C ASP A 235 -14.18 13.00 22.07
N GLU A 236 -14.22 12.96 20.73
CA GLU A 236 -15.16 13.69 19.86
C GLU A 236 -14.72 13.58 18.38
N LEU A 237 -14.73 12.40 17.77
CA LEU A 237 -14.78 12.27 16.29
C LEU A 237 -15.38 10.92 15.85
N PHE A 238 -16.43 10.46 16.54
CA PHE A 238 -17.13 9.24 16.14
C PHE A 238 -18.22 9.48 15.07
N GLU A 239 -18.49 10.73 14.68
CA GLU A 239 -19.50 11.04 13.64
C GLU A 239 -18.95 11.51 12.29
N ASP A 240 -17.66 11.88 12.17
CA ASP A 240 -17.07 12.23 10.86
C ASP A 240 -16.45 11.02 10.12
N PHE A 241 -16.55 9.82 10.71
CA PHE A 241 -15.95 8.58 10.22
C PHE A 241 -16.57 8.03 8.91
N TRP A 242 -17.72 8.58 8.47
CA TRP A 242 -18.39 8.16 7.24
C TRP A 242 -18.39 9.22 6.12
N ALA A 243 -17.94 10.45 6.39
CA ALA A 243 -18.04 11.55 5.43
C ALA A 243 -16.99 11.51 4.30
N ASP A 244 -15.84 10.85 4.52
CA ASP A 244 -14.76 10.78 3.52
C ASP A 244 -14.72 9.46 2.72
N VAL A 245 -15.57 8.48 3.05
CA VAL A 245 -15.68 7.19 2.34
C VAL A 245 -16.96 7.08 1.50
N PHE A 246 -17.97 7.93 1.71
CA PHE A 246 -19.15 8.01 0.86
C PHE A 246 -19.49 9.46 0.50
N TRP A 247 -19.05 9.92 -0.68
CA TRP A 247 -19.73 11.01 -1.38
C TRP A 247 -20.37 10.53 -2.67
N TRP A 248 -21.69 10.67 -2.68
CA TRP A 248 -22.62 10.42 -3.77
C TRP A 248 -22.26 11.18 -5.06
N CYS A 249 -22.31 10.47 -6.19
CA CYS A 249 -22.52 11.05 -7.50
C CYS A 249 -23.93 11.66 -7.58
N LYS A 250 -24.04 12.99 -7.54
CA LYS A 250 -25.23 13.68 -8.04
C LYS A 250 -24.99 14.02 -9.52
N TRP A 251 -25.76 13.37 -10.38
CA TRP A 251 -25.78 13.63 -11.83
C TRP A 251 -26.22 15.07 -12.08
N ASN A 252 -25.34 15.88 -12.66
CA ASN A 252 -25.72 17.07 -13.43
C ASN A 252 -25.36 16.80 -14.88
N GLY A 253 -26.38 16.82 -15.72
CA GLY A 253 -26.25 16.60 -17.16
C GLY A 253 -25.31 17.61 -17.80
N ASN A 254 -24.73 17.15 -18.92
CA ASN A 254 -24.00 17.91 -19.93
C ASN A 254 -22.50 18.13 -19.65
N THR A 255 -21.65 17.29 -20.25
CA THR A 255 -20.58 17.67 -21.20
C THR A 255 -19.62 16.51 -21.49
N ASN A 256 -19.22 16.40 -22.76
CA ASN A 256 -18.30 15.42 -23.34
C ASN A 256 -16.93 15.38 -22.63
N ARG A 257 -16.61 14.29 -21.92
CA ARG A 257 -15.26 13.70 -21.77
C ARG A 257 -15.35 12.43 -20.92
N ARG A 258 -15.22 11.27 -21.56
CA ARG A 258 -15.19 9.96 -20.87
C ARG A 258 -13.76 9.69 -20.38
N ARG A 259 -13.56 9.69 -19.07
CA ARG A 259 -12.40 9.08 -18.42
C ARG A 259 -12.95 8.36 -17.19
N TRP A 260 -12.96 7.04 -17.23
CA TRP A 260 -13.40 6.19 -16.13
C TRP A 260 -12.18 5.78 -15.32
N HIS A 261 -12.20 6.05 -14.02
CA HIS A 261 -11.38 5.38 -13.03
C HIS A 261 -12.36 4.72 -12.09
N ILE A 262 -12.40 3.39 -12.08
CA ILE A 262 -13.05 2.63 -11.02
C ILE A 262 -12.01 2.52 -9.92
N VAL A 263 -12.23 3.25 -8.85
CA VAL A 263 -11.57 3.05 -7.56
C VAL A 263 -12.61 2.34 -6.72
N ALA A 264 -12.28 1.12 -6.28
CA ALA A 264 -12.96 0.45 -5.18
C ALA A 264 -11.99 0.48 -3.99
#